data_AF-A0A162MF22-F1
#
_entry.id   AF-A0A162MF22-F1
#
_cell.length_a   1.000
_cell.length_b   1.000
_cell.length_c   1.000
_cell.angle_alpha   90.00
_cell.angle_beta   90.00
_cell.angle_gamma   90.00
#
_symmetry.space_group_name_H-M   'P 1'
#
loop_
_entity.id
_entity.type
_entity.pdbx_description
1 polymer ?
#
loop_
_entity_poly.entity_id
_entity_poly.type
_entity_poly.pdbx_seq_one_letter_code
_entity_poly.pdbx_strand_id
1 'polypeptide(L)'
;MHGSLAVAAVHDRYLGQAPTQRCLWKESFHAARCTTLFRQWLSAPIKEEHKDLIWAVAGTLSILAFSSTTARCPEEAWPLGAPDPSDLEWLRLAAGKMTLWELVNPLRPGSVFRAMFEQLSNIIAHVPARGVDGLPDDLALLCGIHEASTHDANPYFTVAHSLSRILTLPQKDDTLGKVLRVSHHMRNEFEHRLWNKDPVALLLLCLWYTKARHIRWWIHFRARYEIPAICIYLQRYHKDNRTIQRLIPWEEVKDFL
;
A
#
# COMPACT_ATOMS: atom_id res chain seq x y z
N MET A 1 -22.23 -5.01 5.82
CA MET A 1 -22.78 -5.98 4.84
C MET A 1 -22.26 -5.73 3.42
N HIS A 2 -22.59 -4.61 2.76
CA HIS A 2 -22.17 -4.36 1.36
C HIS A 2 -20.64 -4.47 1.16
N GLY A 3 -19.83 -3.84 2.02
CA GLY A 3 -18.37 -3.96 1.92
C GLY A 3 -17.86 -5.42 2.00
N SER A 4 -18.41 -6.24 2.90
CA SER A 4 -18.05 -7.66 3.02
C SER A 4 -18.40 -8.45 1.75
N LEU A 5 -19.56 -8.17 1.14
CA LEU A 5 -19.99 -8.81 -0.12
C LEU A 5 -19.09 -8.39 -1.29
N ALA A 6 -18.67 -7.13 -1.34
CA ALA A 6 -17.71 -6.66 -2.33
C ALA A 6 -16.36 -7.38 -2.16
N VAL A 7 -15.84 -7.47 -0.93
CA VAL A 7 -14.55 -8.14 -0.65
C VAL A 7 -14.63 -9.62 -1.01
N ALA A 8 -15.74 -10.30 -0.72
CA ALA A 8 -15.95 -11.68 -1.11
C ALA A 8 -15.92 -11.84 -2.65
N ALA A 9 -16.61 -10.96 -3.40
CA ALA A 9 -16.61 -11.01 -4.86
C ALA A 9 -15.21 -10.78 -5.46
N VAL A 10 -14.43 -9.83 -4.92
CA VAL A 10 -13.02 -9.64 -5.31
C VAL A 10 -12.20 -10.88 -5.01
N HIS A 11 -12.39 -11.48 -3.83
CA HIS A 11 -11.65 -12.68 -3.43
C HIS A 11 -11.97 -13.88 -4.34
N ASP A 12 -13.23 -14.06 -4.74
CA ASP A 12 -13.63 -15.08 -5.72
C ASP A 12 -12.92 -14.88 -7.07
N ARG A 13 -12.77 -13.62 -7.50
CA ARG A 13 -11.99 -13.26 -8.71
C ARG A 13 -10.51 -13.56 -8.53
N TYR A 14 -9.94 -13.26 -7.36
CA TYR A 14 -8.55 -13.60 -7.03
C TYR A 14 -8.30 -15.12 -7.11
N LEU A 15 -9.23 -15.93 -6.60
CA LEU A 15 -9.14 -17.40 -6.65
C LEU A 15 -9.50 -18.00 -8.02
N GLY A 16 -10.01 -17.21 -8.97
CA GLY A 16 -10.45 -17.70 -10.28
C GLY A 16 -11.69 -18.60 -10.23
N GLN A 17 -12.51 -18.51 -9.17
CA GLN A 17 -13.65 -19.41 -8.93
C GLN A 17 -14.93 -19.03 -9.70
N ALA A 18 -14.97 -17.85 -10.32
CA ALA A 18 -16.15 -17.37 -11.04
C ALA A 18 -15.76 -16.54 -12.27
N PRO A 19 -16.67 -16.43 -13.28
CA PRO A 19 -16.41 -15.61 -14.46
C PRO A 19 -16.14 -14.15 -14.07
N THR A 20 -15.01 -13.62 -14.54
CA THR A 20 -14.52 -12.27 -14.19
C THR A 20 -15.59 -11.19 -14.31
N GLN A 21 -16.40 -11.22 -15.37
CA GLN A 21 -17.46 -10.24 -15.60
C GLN A 21 -18.54 -10.25 -14.50
N ARG A 22 -18.91 -11.43 -14.01
CA ARG A 22 -19.92 -11.57 -12.94
C ARG A 22 -19.38 -11.08 -11.60
N CYS A 23 -18.11 -11.33 -11.31
CA CYS A 23 -17.44 -10.80 -10.13
C CYS A 23 -17.36 -9.28 -10.20
N LEU A 24 -16.86 -8.71 -11.30
CA LEU A 24 -16.72 -7.27 -11.48
C LEU A 24 -18.04 -6.51 -11.29
N TRP A 25 -19.17 -7.03 -11.80
CA TRP A 25 -20.47 -6.41 -11.55
C TRP A 25 -20.83 -6.36 -10.06
N LYS A 26 -20.71 -7.50 -9.36
CA LYS A 26 -21.00 -7.57 -7.92
C LYS A 26 -20.06 -6.71 -7.10
N GLU A 27 -18.76 -6.75 -7.43
CA GLU A 27 -17.71 -5.92 -6.82
C GLU A 27 -18.11 -4.45 -6.91
N SER A 28 -18.33 -3.92 -8.12
CA SER A 28 -18.70 -2.52 -8.35
C SER A 28 -20.01 -2.14 -7.67
N PHE A 29 -21.05 -2.97 -7.78
CA PHE A 29 -22.34 -2.69 -7.15
C PHE A 29 -22.24 -2.60 -5.62
N HIS A 30 -21.62 -3.59 -4.98
CA HIS A 30 -21.52 -3.62 -3.53
C HIS A 30 -20.50 -2.60 -3.01
N ALA A 31 -19.41 -2.34 -3.72
CA ALA A 31 -18.46 -1.28 -3.39
C ALA A 31 -19.13 0.09 -3.45
N ALA A 32 -19.86 0.40 -4.52
CA ALA A 32 -20.58 1.68 -4.65
C ALA A 32 -21.61 1.89 -3.54
N ARG A 33 -22.39 0.85 -3.20
CA ARG A 33 -23.35 0.91 -2.08
C ARG A 33 -22.65 1.10 -0.73
N CYS A 34 -21.52 0.41 -0.52
CA CYS A 34 -20.72 0.57 0.69
C CYS A 34 -20.21 2.01 0.83
N THR A 35 -19.63 2.57 -0.23
CA THR A 35 -19.11 3.95 -0.26
C THR A 35 -20.21 4.98 -0.03
N THR A 36 -21.38 4.84 -0.66
CA THR A 36 -22.50 5.78 -0.47
C THR A 36 -23.00 5.79 0.98
N LEU A 37 -23.20 4.61 1.59
CA LEU A 37 -23.62 4.51 2.98
C LEU A 37 -22.54 5.06 3.94
N PHE A 38 -21.28 4.76 3.66
CA PHE A 38 -20.17 5.26 4.45
C PHE A 38 -20.08 6.78 4.41
N ARG A 39 -20.24 7.38 3.23
CA ARG A 39 -20.31 8.83 3.07
C ARG A 39 -21.45 9.44 3.88
N GLN A 40 -22.65 8.85 3.85
CA GLN A 40 -23.79 9.32 4.64
C GLN A 40 -23.49 9.30 6.15
N TRP A 41 -22.78 8.28 6.63
CA TRP A 41 -22.38 8.17 8.04
C TRP A 41 -21.35 9.23 8.43
N LEU A 42 -20.39 9.51 7.55
CA LEU A 42 -19.38 10.55 7.77
C LEU A 42 -19.95 11.97 7.68
N SER A 43 -21.09 12.16 7.00
CA SER A 43 -21.78 13.46 6.93
C SER A 43 -22.52 13.85 8.21
N ALA A 44 -22.61 12.97 9.21
CA ALA A 44 -23.25 13.22 10.49
C ALA A 44 -22.24 13.12 11.64
N PRO A 45 -22.51 13.74 12.82
CA PRO A 45 -21.67 13.55 13.99
C PRO A 45 -21.48 12.07 14.34
N ILE A 46 -20.20 11.66 14.46
CA ILE A 46 -19.84 10.28 14.75
C ILE A 46 -20.13 9.98 16.22
N LYS A 47 -21.16 9.17 16.48
CA LYS A 47 -21.46 8.66 17.82
C LYS A 47 -20.42 7.63 18.27
N GLU A 48 -20.20 7.56 19.58
CA GLU A 48 -19.24 6.64 20.21
C GLU A 48 -19.47 5.17 19.81
N GLU A 49 -20.72 4.74 19.80
CA GLU A 49 -21.16 3.38 19.43
C GLU A 49 -20.85 2.99 17.97
N HIS A 50 -20.66 3.97 17.07
CA HIS A 50 -20.41 3.73 15.65
C HIS A 50 -18.92 3.76 15.28
N LYS A 51 -18.03 4.19 16.18
CA LYS A 51 -16.60 4.39 15.87
C LYS A 51 -15.90 3.13 15.36
N ASP A 52 -16.16 1.99 15.97
CA ASP A 52 -15.58 0.70 15.53
C ASP A 52 -16.12 0.30 14.15
N LEU A 53 -17.41 0.51 13.91
CA LEU A 53 -18.01 0.19 12.63
C LEU A 53 -17.47 1.08 11.52
N ILE A 54 -17.26 2.38 11.78
CA ILE A 54 -16.62 3.30 10.85
C ILE A 54 -15.19 2.84 10.53
N TRP A 55 -14.42 2.46 11.55
CA TRP A 55 -13.07 1.93 11.36
C TRP A 55 -13.06 0.65 10.51
N ALA A 56 -14.00 -0.26 10.77
CA ALA A 56 -14.16 -1.51 10.02
C ALA A 56 -14.50 -1.25 8.55
N VAL A 57 -15.44 -0.34 8.27
CA VAL A 57 -15.85 0.02 6.91
C VAL A 57 -14.72 0.72 6.18
N ALA A 58 -14.01 1.65 6.82
CA ALA A 58 -12.83 2.29 6.25
C ALA A 58 -11.75 1.26 5.87
N GLY A 59 -11.47 0.29 6.76
CA GLY A 59 -10.56 -0.81 6.46
C GLY A 59 -11.02 -1.68 5.28
N THR A 60 -12.32 -1.94 5.19
CA THR A 60 -12.92 -2.69 4.07
C THR A 60 -12.76 -1.96 2.75
N LEU A 61 -13.03 -0.64 2.72
CA LEU A 61 -12.82 0.19 1.54
C LEU A 61 -11.34 0.28 1.13
N SER A 62 -10.41 0.33 2.10
CA SER A 62 -8.97 0.26 1.81
C SER A 62 -8.59 -1.07 1.13
N ILE A 63 -9.12 -2.20 1.60
CA ILE A 63 -8.89 -3.51 0.96
C ILE A 63 -9.41 -3.50 -0.48
N LEU A 64 -10.66 -3.04 -0.67
CA LEU A 64 -11.30 -2.98 -2.00
C LEU A 64 -10.49 -2.14 -2.98
N ALA A 65 -10.09 -0.93 -2.58
CA ALA A 65 -9.26 -0.05 -3.40
C ALA A 65 -7.89 -0.65 -3.70
N PHE A 66 -7.28 -1.33 -2.74
CA PHE A 66 -6.04 -2.04 -3.00
C PHE A 66 -6.23 -3.13 -4.07
N SER A 67 -7.36 -3.84 -4.03
CA SER A 67 -7.65 -4.96 -4.92
C SER A 67 -8.38 -4.61 -6.22
N SER A 68 -8.61 -3.33 -6.51
CA SER A 68 -9.41 -2.88 -7.67
C SER A 68 -8.73 -3.03 -9.03
N THR A 69 -7.51 -3.57 -9.07
CA THR A 69 -6.79 -3.79 -10.32
C THR A 69 -7.54 -4.73 -11.27
N THR A 70 -7.57 -4.35 -12.54
CA THR A 70 -8.15 -5.13 -13.66
C THR A 70 -7.09 -5.68 -14.60
N ALA A 71 -5.81 -5.37 -14.34
CA ALA A 71 -4.67 -5.80 -15.16
C ALA A 71 -4.59 -7.33 -15.23
N ARG A 72 -4.29 -7.83 -16.42
CA ARG A 72 -4.13 -9.26 -16.71
C ARG A 72 -2.69 -9.63 -17.05
N CYS A 73 -1.88 -8.63 -17.40
CA CYS A 73 -0.45 -8.77 -17.64
C CYS A 73 0.29 -7.52 -17.13
N PRO A 74 1.63 -7.58 -16.99
CA PRO A 74 2.43 -6.44 -16.52
C PRO A 74 2.28 -5.18 -17.39
N GLU A 75 2.11 -5.32 -18.70
CA GLU A 75 2.00 -4.20 -19.65
C GLU A 75 0.72 -3.39 -19.45
N GLU A 76 -0.34 -4.01 -18.93
CA GLU A 76 -1.60 -3.34 -18.60
C GLU A 76 -1.55 -2.67 -17.21
N ALA A 77 -0.60 -3.05 -16.35
CA ALA A 77 -0.51 -2.54 -14.99
C ALA A 77 0.29 -1.23 -14.92
N TRP A 78 -0.06 -0.39 -13.96
CA TRP A 78 0.75 0.77 -13.60
C TRP A 78 2.15 0.31 -13.14
N PRO A 79 3.25 0.98 -13.55
CA PRO A 79 3.34 2.25 -14.28
C PRO A 79 3.46 2.11 -15.82
N LEU A 80 3.32 0.92 -16.40
CA LEU A 80 3.44 0.72 -17.86
C LEU A 80 2.15 1.03 -18.62
N GLY A 81 1.02 0.62 -18.05
CA GLY A 81 -0.30 0.76 -18.66
C GLY A 81 -0.68 2.19 -19.00
N ALA A 82 -1.76 2.33 -19.77
CA ALA A 82 -2.34 3.63 -20.06
C ALA A 82 -2.70 4.34 -18.73
N PRO A 83 -2.51 5.67 -18.63
CA PRO A 83 -2.85 6.41 -17.42
C PRO A 83 -4.32 6.21 -17.04
N ASP A 84 -4.57 5.85 -15.78
CA ASP A 84 -5.91 5.68 -15.22
C ASP A 84 -6.10 6.61 -14.02
N PRO A 85 -7.23 7.34 -13.90
CA PRO A 85 -7.49 8.21 -12.74
C PRO A 85 -7.47 7.49 -11.37
N SER A 86 -7.70 6.17 -11.37
CA SER A 86 -7.64 5.30 -10.20
C SER A 86 -6.23 4.78 -9.90
N ASP A 87 -5.22 5.10 -10.73
CA ASP A 87 -3.83 4.86 -10.41
C ASP A 87 -3.53 5.45 -9.02
N LEU A 88 -2.85 4.64 -8.19
CA LEU A 88 -2.49 4.98 -6.82
C LEU A 88 -3.67 5.41 -5.90
N GLU A 89 -4.94 5.20 -6.28
CA GLU A 89 -6.11 5.56 -5.45
C GLU A 89 -6.08 4.88 -4.08
N TRP A 90 -5.53 3.68 -4.02
CA TRP A 90 -5.37 2.94 -2.77
C TRP A 90 -4.49 3.68 -1.74
N LEU A 91 -3.50 4.47 -2.18
CA LEU A 91 -2.68 5.31 -1.29
C LEU A 91 -3.49 6.47 -0.72
N ARG A 92 -4.25 7.16 -1.57
CA ARG A 92 -5.14 8.26 -1.17
C ARG A 92 -6.19 7.80 -0.16
N LEU A 93 -6.79 6.63 -0.38
CA LEU A 93 -7.75 6.03 0.54
C LEU A 93 -7.10 5.56 1.85
N ALA A 94 -5.87 5.05 1.80
CA ALA A 94 -5.12 4.73 3.03
C ALA A 94 -4.82 5.98 3.86
N ALA A 95 -4.44 7.10 3.22
CA ALA A 95 -4.26 8.38 3.89
C ALA A 95 -5.56 8.91 4.50
N GLY A 96 -6.67 8.87 3.76
CA GLY A 96 -7.99 9.25 4.26
C GLY A 96 -8.51 8.38 5.40
N LYS A 97 -8.16 7.09 5.43
CA LYS A 97 -8.44 6.24 6.60
C LYS A 97 -7.67 6.70 7.83
N MET A 98 -6.44 7.19 7.66
CA MET A 98 -5.62 7.63 8.79
C MET A 98 -6.09 8.95 9.38
N THR A 99 -6.75 9.83 8.62
CA THR A 99 -7.41 11.01 9.22
C THR A 99 -8.59 10.60 10.12
N LEU A 100 -9.29 9.49 9.79
CA LEU A 100 -10.33 8.94 10.66
C LEU A 100 -9.77 8.36 11.96
N TRP A 101 -8.49 7.96 12.01
CA TRP A 101 -7.86 7.41 13.22
C TRP A 101 -8.02 8.36 14.40
N GLU A 102 -7.77 9.66 14.19
CA GLU A 102 -7.84 10.68 15.23
C GLU A 102 -9.27 10.82 15.79
N LEU A 103 -10.29 10.63 14.94
CA LEU A 103 -11.69 10.75 15.32
C LEU A 103 -12.24 9.49 16.01
N VAL A 104 -11.92 8.31 15.47
CA VAL A 104 -12.51 7.05 15.95
C VAL A 104 -11.65 6.33 16.98
N ASN A 105 -10.34 6.62 17.00
CA ASN A 105 -9.32 6.01 17.85
C ASN A 105 -9.57 4.49 18.06
N PRO A 106 -9.10 3.62 17.15
CA PRO A 106 -9.32 2.18 17.26
C PRO A 106 -8.61 1.54 18.47
N LEU A 107 -7.76 2.29 19.19
CA LEU A 107 -7.09 1.85 20.41
C LEU A 107 -7.80 2.33 21.69
N ARG A 108 -8.93 3.04 21.59
CA ARG A 108 -9.66 3.56 22.74
C ARG A 108 -10.17 2.44 23.67
N PRO A 109 -10.34 2.72 24.98
CA PRO A 109 -11.01 1.80 25.89
C PRO A 109 -12.40 1.40 25.35
N GLY A 110 -12.69 0.09 25.32
CA GLY A 110 -13.96 -0.44 24.82
C GLY A 110 -14.02 -0.73 23.31
N SER A 111 -12.99 -0.37 22.52
CA SER A 111 -12.96 -0.76 21.10
C SER A 111 -12.70 -2.25 20.92
N VAL A 112 -13.43 -2.89 20.02
CA VAL A 112 -13.19 -4.28 19.60
C VAL A 112 -11.84 -4.47 18.91
N PHE A 113 -11.28 -3.38 18.33
CA PHE A 113 -9.99 -3.40 17.64
C PHE A 113 -8.79 -3.38 18.59
N ARG A 114 -9.02 -3.25 19.90
CA ARG A 114 -7.95 -3.36 20.90
C ARG A 114 -7.28 -4.73 20.89
N ALA A 115 -7.98 -5.78 20.44
CA ALA A 115 -7.37 -7.10 20.20
C ALA A 115 -6.25 -7.08 19.14
N MET A 116 -6.20 -6.04 18.30
CA MET A 116 -5.16 -5.80 17.29
C MET A 116 -4.16 -4.72 17.71
N PHE A 117 -4.02 -4.45 19.01
CA PHE A 117 -3.19 -3.37 19.53
C PHE A 117 -1.79 -3.37 18.95
N GLU A 118 -1.07 -4.50 19.00
CA GLU A 118 0.30 -4.59 18.49
C GLU A 118 0.41 -4.24 17.01
N GLN A 119 -0.52 -4.71 16.18
CA GLN A 119 -0.52 -4.46 14.75
C GLN A 119 -0.80 -2.99 14.47
N LEU A 120 -1.78 -2.41 15.15
CA LEU A 120 -2.20 -1.02 15.01
C LEU A 120 -1.12 -0.06 15.51
N SER A 121 -0.48 -0.35 16.65
CA SER A 121 0.66 0.41 17.17
C SER A 121 1.87 0.34 16.25
N ASN A 122 2.11 -0.80 15.59
CA ASN A 122 3.19 -0.92 14.61
C ASN A 122 2.99 -0.02 13.39
N ILE A 123 1.75 0.24 12.95
CA ILE A 123 1.45 1.10 11.79
C ILE A 123 1.89 2.54 12.05
N ILE A 124 1.67 3.04 13.26
CA ILE A 124 1.97 4.42 13.66
C ILE A 124 3.33 4.55 14.38
N ALA A 125 4.13 3.49 14.41
CA ALA A 125 5.42 3.52 15.08
C ALA A 125 6.36 4.51 14.39
N HIS A 126 7.01 5.36 15.19
CA HIS A 126 7.91 6.39 14.69
C HIS A 126 9.14 5.82 13.98
N VAL A 127 9.62 6.59 13.01
CA VAL A 127 10.94 6.46 12.39
C VAL A 127 11.90 7.48 13.01
N PRO A 128 13.23 7.32 12.86
CA PRO A 128 14.20 8.31 13.31
C PRO A 128 13.88 9.72 12.80
N ALA A 129 14.25 10.76 13.54
CA ALA A 129 13.99 12.13 13.11
C ALA A 129 14.98 12.62 12.03
N ARG A 130 16.19 12.07 12.04
CA ARG A 130 17.31 12.45 11.16
C ARG A 130 18.29 11.30 10.95
N GLY A 131 19.15 11.44 9.96
CA GLY A 131 20.32 10.59 9.75
C GLY A 131 20.02 9.23 9.10
N VAL A 132 21.02 8.34 9.19
CA VAL A 132 21.05 7.04 8.49
C VAL A 132 20.91 5.85 9.44
N ASP A 133 20.59 6.08 10.72
CA ASP A 133 20.51 5.03 11.74
C ASP A 133 19.57 3.89 11.33
N GLY A 134 20.13 2.68 11.17
CA GLY A 134 19.38 1.48 10.79
C GLY A 134 19.04 1.36 9.30
N LEU A 135 19.49 2.30 8.46
CA LEU A 135 19.28 2.30 7.02
C LEU A 135 20.47 1.63 6.31
N PRO A 136 20.27 0.60 5.47
CA PRO A 136 21.35 0.00 4.68
C PRO A 136 21.99 1.01 3.73
N ASP A 137 23.32 0.95 3.56
CA ASP A 137 24.10 1.89 2.75
C ASP A 137 23.57 2.04 1.32
N ASP A 138 23.21 0.93 0.67
CA ASP A 138 22.67 0.95 -0.68
C ASP A 138 21.32 1.69 -0.76
N LEU A 139 20.51 1.60 0.29
CA LEU A 139 19.22 2.28 0.38
C LEU A 139 19.41 3.77 0.71
N ALA A 140 20.37 4.10 1.58
CA ALA A 140 20.76 5.47 1.87
C ALA A 140 21.29 6.18 0.62
N LEU A 141 22.17 5.52 -0.14
CA LEU A 141 22.72 6.03 -1.39
C LEU A 141 21.62 6.22 -2.45
N LEU A 142 20.73 5.23 -2.63
CA LEU A 142 19.62 5.31 -3.57
C LEU A 142 18.71 6.52 -3.27
N CYS A 143 18.40 6.74 -1.98
CA CYS A 143 17.50 7.79 -1.54
C CYS A 143 18.17 9.15 -1.33
N GLY A 144 19.50 9.25 -1.47
CA GLY A 144 20.25 10.46 -1.14
C GLY A 144 20.10 10.88 0.33
N ILE A 145 20.06 9.90 1.24
CA ILE A 145 19.94 10.14 2.69
C ILE A 145 21.34 10.10 3.31
N HIS A 146 21.67 11.14 4.06
CA HIS A 146 22.93 11.30 4.79
C HIS A 146 22.64 11.78 6.23
N GLU A 147 23.68 11.94 7.06
CA GLU A 147 23.53 12.25 8.49
C GLU A 147 22.67 13.49 8.81
N ALA A 148 22.79 14.53 7.98
CA ALA A 148 21.98 15.75 8.11
C ALA A 148 20.57 15.67 7.49
N SER A 149 20.23 14.58 6.78
CA SER A 149 18.91 14.43 6.17
C SER A 149 17.83 14.27 7.23
N THR A 150 16.67 14.87 7.00
CA THR A 150 15.49 14.77 7.85
C THR A 150 14.27 14.38 7.00
N HIS A 151 13.19 14.01 7.67
CA HIS A 151 11.93 13.69 7.01
C HIS A 151 11.28 14.88 6.27
N ASP A 152 11.58 16.12 6.68
CA ASP A 152 11.08 17.33 6.01
C ASP A 152 11.86 17.67 4.74
N ALA A 153 13.15 17.34 4.72
CA ALA A 153 14.05 17.72 3.63
C ALA A 153 14.17 16.66 2.52
N ASN A 154 13.87 15.39 2.81
CA ASN A 154 14.00 14.29 1.85
C ASN A 154 12.69 13.48 1.73
N PRO A 155 12.07 13.44 0.53
CA PRO A 155 10.77 12.80 0.33
C PRO A 155 10.78 11.27 0.49
N TYR A 156 11.95 10.65 0.44
CA TYR A 156 12.12 9.19 0.58
C TYR A 156 12.39 8.75 2.02
N PHE A 157 12.72 9.70 2.91
CA PHE A 157 13.28 9.42 4.24
C PHE A 157 12.43 8.46 5.06
N THR A 158 11.15 8.76 5.25
CA THR A 158 10.26 7.98 6.12
C THR A 158 9.93 6.60 5.56
N VAL A 159 9.79 6.51 4.23
CA VAL A 159 9.56 5.25 3.51
C VAL A 159 10.80 4.37 3.58
N ALA A 160 11.99 4.90 3.30
CA ALA A 160 13.25 4.18 3.33
C ALA A 160 13.55 3.62 4.73
N HIS A 161 13.40 4.44 5.78
CA HIS A 161 13.54 4.00 7.17
C HIS A 161 12.50 2.95 7.56
N SER A 162 11.24 3.10 7.14
CA SER A 162 10.21 2.10 7.42
C SER A 162 10.47 0.77 6.71
N LEU A 163 10.96 0.84 5.47
CA LEU A 163 11.25 -0.29 4.60
C LEU A 163 12.47 -1.08 5.08
N SER A 164 13.53 -0.41 5.54
CA SER A 164 14.74 -1.06 6.09
C SER A 164 14.41 -2.09 7.18
N ARG A 165 13.43 -1.74 8.04
CA ARG A 165 12.97 -2.57 9.16
C ARG A 165 12.21 -3.83 8.76
N ILE A 166 11.73 -3.93 7.52
CA ILE A 166 11.07 -5.14 7.00
C ILE A 166 11.97 -5.89 6.01
N LEU A 167 12.88 -5.20 5.32
CA LEU A 167 13.85 -5.85 4.44
C LEU A 167 14.85 -6.71 5.22
N THR A 168 15.24 -6.28 6.42
CA THR A 168 16.18 -6.98 7.32
C THR A 168 15.59 -8.19 8.05
N LEU A 169 14.27 -8.36 8.02
CA LEU A 169 13.60 -9.44 8.75
C LEU A 169 13.42 -10.70 7.90
N PRO A 170 13.56 -11.90 8.51
CA PRO A 170 13.08 -13.14 7.90
C PRO A 170 11.58 -13.04 7.59
N GLN A 171 11.15 -13.65 6.48
CA GLN A 171 9.76 -13.59 6.02
C GLN A 171 8.73 -14.07 7.08
N LYS A 172 9.12 -15.02 7.93
CA LYS A 172 8.28 -15.54 9.04
C LYS A 172 7.97 -14.50 10.12
N ASP A 173 8.78 -13.43 10.22
CA ASP A 173 8.70 -12.41 11.26
C ASP A 173 8.03 -11.11 10.77
N ASP A 174 7.62 -11.10 9.50
CA ASP A 174 6.85 -10.02 8.90
C ASP A 174 5.40 -10.05 9.42
N THR A 175 4.97 -8.91 9.97
CA THR A 175 3.60 -8.75 10.46
C THR A 175 2.87 -7.74 9.59
N LEU A 176 1.54 -7.87 9.54
CA LEU A 176 0.68 -6.93 8.83
C LEU A 176 0.93 -5.48 9.28
N GLY A 177 1.11 -5.25 10.58
CA GLY A 177 1.38 -3.91 11.11
C GLY A 177 2.68 -3.30 10.58
N LYS A 178 3.77 -4.08 10.53
CA LYS A 178 5.07 -3.63 10.02
C LYS A 178 5.01 -3.30 8.53
N VAL A 179 4.34 -4.13 7.73
CA VAL A 179 4.18 -3.90 6.29
C VAL A 179 3.29 -2.69 6.02
N LEU A 180 2.18 -2.55 6.75
CA LEU A 180 1.27 -1.42 6.59
C LEU A 180 1.89 -0.10 7.07
N ARG A 181 2.84 -0.12 8.02
CA ARG A 181 3.63 1.06 8.39
C ARG A 181 4.34 1.68 7.19
N VAL A 182 4.90 0.86 6.29
CA VAL A 182 5.59 1.41 5.10
C VAL A 182 4.59 2.14 4.22
N SER A 183 3.45 1.51 3.89
CA SER A 183 2.39 2.15 3.11
C SER A 183 1.79 3.38 3.79
N HIS A 184 1.77 3.44 5.12
CA HIS A 184 1.32 4.61 5.88
C HIS A 184 2.20 5.85 5.61
N HIS A 185 3.48 5.65 5.31
CA HIS A 185 4.41 6.73 4.99
C HIS A 185 4.44 7.10 3.49
N MET A 186 3.79 6.33 2.62
CA MET A 186 3.70 6.60 1.18
C MET A 186 2.62 7.67 0.87
N ARG A 187 2.82 8.88 1.38
CA ARG A 187 1.87 10.01 1.25
C ARG A 187 2.57 11.31 0.89
N ASN A 188 1.80 12.35 0.56
CA ASN A 188 2.30 13.70 0.27
C ASN A 188 3.36 13.68 -0.84
N GLU A 189 4.56 14.22 -0.59
CA GLU A 189 5.66 14.28 -1.56
C GLU A 189 6.04 12.91 -2.12
N PHE A 190 6.04 11.84 -1.31
CA PHE A 190 6.36 10.51 -1.81
C PHE A 190 5.31 10.02 -2.82
N GLU A 191 4.03 10.25 -2.53
CA GLU A 191 2.92 9.93 -3.45
C GLU A 191 3.05 10.75 -4.74
N HIS A 192 3.41 12.04 -4.64
CA HIS A 192 3.68 12.88 -5.80
C HIS A 192 4.84 12.35 -6.65
N ARG A 193 5.91 11.85 -6.04
CA ARG A 193 7.02 11.20 -6.75
C ARG A 193 6.57 9.94 -7.47
N LEU A 194 5.73 9.11 -6.84
CA LEU A 194 5.14 7.94 -7.50
C LEU A 194 4.30 8.35 -8.71
N TRP A 195 3.41 9.35 -8.59
CA TRP A 195 2.62 9.85 -9.71
C TRP A 195 3.46 10.28 -10.91
N ASN A 196 4.60 10.92 -10.66
CA ASN A 196 5.56 11.31 -11.68
C ASN A 196 6.49 10.18 -12.15
N LYS A 197 6.24 8.93 -11.71
CA LYS A 197 7.03 7.74 -12.03
C LYS A 197 8.51 7.92 -11.68
N ASP A 198 8.80 8.65 -10.60
CA ASP A 198 10.16 8.82 -10.10
C ASP A 198 10.79 7.44 -9.83
N PRO A 199 12.00 7.19 -10.34
CA PRO A 199 12.53 5.84 -10.36
C PRO A 199 12.97 5.35 -8.97
N VAL A 200 13.32 6.26 -8.04
CA VAL A 200 13.61 5.90 -6.65
C VAL A 200 12.31 5.53 -5.92
N ALA A 201 11.25 6.34 -6.08
CA ALA A 201 9.94 6.05 -5.48
C ALA A 201 9.37 4.72 -5.98
N LEU A 202 9.45 4.48 -7.30
CA LEU A 202 9.02 3.22 -7.93
C LEU A 202 9.79 2.01 -7.36
N LEU A 203 11.12 2.12 -7.24
CA LEU A 203 11.93 1.03 -6.69
C LEU A 203 11.59 0.76 -5.22
N LEU A 204 11.39 1.79 -4.40
CA LEU A 204 10.97 1.64 -3.01
C LEU A 204 9.60 0.95 -2.88
N LEU A 205 8.64 1.30 -3.75
CA LEU A 205 7.34 0.63 -3.81
C LEU A 205 7.48 -0.83 -4.23
N CYS A 206 8.34 -1.12 -5.22
CA CYS A 206 8.63 -2.47 -5.68
C CYS A 206 9.22 -3.34 -4.55
N LEU A 207 10.23 -2.83 -3.85
CA LEU A 207 10.86 -3.50 -2.70
C LEU A 207 9.88 -3.71 -1.54
N TRP A 208 8.93 -2.79 -1.34
CA TRP A 208 7.85 -3.01 -0.37
C TRP A 208 6.93 -4.15 -0.82
N TYR A 209 6.54 -4.20 -2.09
CA TYR A 209 5.68 -5.25 -2.62
C TYR A 209 6.28 -6.65 -2.47
N THR A 210 7.59 -6.83 -2.66
CA THR A 210 8.26 -8.14 -2.53
C THR A 210 8.06 -8.75 -1.14
N LYS A 211 8.00 -7.91 -0.09
CA LYS A 211 7.65 -8.36 1.27
C LYS A 211 6.14 -8.44 1.48
N ALA A 212 5.43 -7.36 1.14
CA ALA A 212 4.03 -7.16 1.49
C ALA A 212 3.10 -8.20 0.86
N ARG A 213 3.39 -8.65 -0.37
CA ARG A 213 2.58 -9.62 -1.10
C ARG A 213 2.43 -10.95 -0.39
N HIS A 214 3.38 -11.34 0.46
CA HIS A 214 3.31 -12.63 1.15
C HIS A 214 2.41 -12.61 2.39
N ILE A 215 1.99 -11.43 2.86
CA ILE A 215 1.24 -11.30 4.11
C ILE A 215 -0.27 -11.35 3.88
N ARG A 216 -0.76 -10.78 2.76
CA ARG A 216 -2.19 -10.68 2.46
C ARG A 216 -2.48 -10.83 0.96
N TRP A 217 -3.54 -11.57 0.66
CA TRP A 217 -3.97 -11.86 -0.70
C TRP A 217 -4.26 -10.59 -1.52
N TRP A 218 -4.86 -9.55 -0.91
CA TRP A 218 -5.21 -8.33 -1.64
C TRP A 218 -3.97 -7.53 -2.06
N ILE A 219 -2.87 -7.63 -1.30
CA ILE A 219 -1.59 -7.05 -1.68
C ILE A 219 -0.98 -7.87 -2.81
N HIS A 220 -0.94 -9.19 -2.64
CA HIS A 220 -0.48 -10.10 -3.68
C HIS A 220 -1.19 -9.87 -5.01
N PHE A 221 -2.51 -9.68 -4.98
CA PHE A 221 -3.32 -9.56 -6.18
C PHE A 221 -2.89 -8.38 -7.07
N ARG A 222 -2.55 -7.23 -6.47
CA ARG A 222 -1.98 -6.07 -7.18
C ARG A 222 -0.50 -6.28 -7.51
N ALA A 223 0.28 -6.72 -6.53
CA ALA A 223 1.73 -6.89 -6.67
C ALA A 223 2.12 -7.87 -7.79
N ARG A 224 1.28 -8.86 -8.07
CA ARG A 224 1.46 -9.82 -9.17
C ARG A 224 1.70 -9.15 -10.52
N TYR A 225 1.10 -7.98 -10.76
CA TYR A 225 1.24 -7.26 -12.02
C TYR A 225 2.07 -5.98 -11.87
N GLU A 226 1.99 -5.30 -10.73
CA GLU A 226 2.75 -4.05 -10.55
C GLU A 226 4.24 -4.27 -10.29
N ILE A 227 4.66 -5.36 -9.61
CA ILE A 227 6.10 -5.66 -9.47
C ILE A 227 6.77 -5.77 -10.85
N PRO A 228 6.30 -6.64 -11.77
CA PRO A 228 6.91 -6.76 -13.08
C PRO A 228 6.79 -5.48 -13.91
N ALA A 229 5.65 -4.78 -13.84
CA ALA A 229 5.48 -3.51 -14.53
C ALA A 229 6.50 -2.45 -14.09
N ILE A 230 6.74 -2.32 -12.79
CA ILE A 230 7.76 -1.41 -12.24
C ILE A 230 9.15 -1.80 -12.71
N CYS A 231 9.52 -3.08 -12.63
CA CYS A 231 10.84 -3.56 -13.04
C CYS A 231 11.11 -3.29 -14.52
N ILE A 232 10.16 -3.63 -15.40
CA ILE A 232 10.23 -3.37 -16.85
C ILE A 232 10.30 -1.86 -17.13
N TYR A 233 9.53 -1.04 -16.41
CA TYR A 233 9.59 0.43 -16.56
C TYR A 233 10.99 0.96 -16.21
N LEU A 234 11.54 0.56 -15.07
CA LEU A 234 12.88 0.96 -14.64
C LEU A 234 13.96 0.47 -15.60
N GLN A 235 13.80 -0.74 -16.16
CA GLN A 235 14.70 -1.25 -17.19
C GLN A 235 14.62 -0.45 -18.49
N ARG A 236 13.42 -0.08 -18.93
CA ARG A 236 13.22 0.63 -20.21
C ARG A 236 13.69 2.08 -20.14
N TYR A 237 13.40 2.78 -19.05
CA TYR A 237 13.59 4.24 -18.95
C TYR A 237 14.76 4.65 -18.06
N HIS A 238 15.30 3.74 -17.24
CA HIS A 238 16.38 4.04 -16.29
C HIS A 238 17.52 3.01 -16.30
N LYS A 239 17.76 2.34 -17.45
CA LYS A 239 18.84 1.35 -17.63
C LYS A 239 20.24 1.84 -17.25
N ASP A 240 20.52 3.13 -17.44
CA ASP A 240 21.84 3.70 -17.21
C ASP A 240 22.11 4.02 -15.73
N ASN A 241 21.06 4.01 -14.89
CA ASN A 241 21.20 4.23 -13.45
C ASN A 241 21.61 2.93 -12.74
N ARG A 242 22.92 2.72 -12.60
CA ARG A 242 23.51 1.52 -11.99
C ARG A 242 22.99 1.21 -10.58
N THR A 243 22.77 2.23 -9.76
CA THR A 243 22.26 2.06 -8.38
C THR A 243 20.87 1.44 -8.39
N ILE A 244 20.00 1.93 -9.29
CA ILE A 244 18.65 1.39 -9.46
C ILE A 244 18.70 -0.02 -10.02
N GLN A 245 19.45 -0.24 -11.11
CA GLN A 245 19.51 -1.55 -11.76
C GLN A 245 20.02 -2.67 -10.84
N ARG A 246 20.94 -2.35 -9.93
CA ARG A 246 21.47 -3.30 -8.93
C ARG A 246 20.43 -3.72 -7.88
N LEU A 247 19.49 -2.84 -7.56
CA LEU A 247 18.49 -3.07 -6.50
C LEU A 247 17.14 -3.58 -7.03
N ILE A 248 16.96 -3.68 -8.35
CA ILE A 248 15.77 -4.30 -8.93
C ILE A 248 15.72 -5.78 -8.52
N PRO A 249 14.59 -6.28 -7.99
CA PRO A 249 14.44 -7.67 -7.60
C PRO A 249 14.22 -8.55 -8.84
N TRP A 250 15.24 -8.77 -9.66
CA TRP A 250 15.13 -9.49 -10.95
C TRP A 250 14.58 -10.90 -10.84
N GLU A 251 14.76 -11.56 -9.69
CA GLU A 251 14.16 -12.86 -9.37
C GLU A 251 12.62 -12.83 -9.48
N GLU A 252 12.00 -11.69 -9.20
CA GLU A 252 10.54 -11.52 -9.21
C GLU A 252 9.95 -11.33 -10.61
N VAL A 253 10.80 -11.13 -11.61
CA VAL A 253 10.41 -10.86 -13.01
C VAL A 253 10.88 -11.93 -13.99
N LYS A 254 11.54 -12.98 -13.53
CA LYS A 254 12.10 -14.02 -14.40
C LYS A 254 11.08 -14.67 -15.32
N ASP A 255 9.82 -14.76 -14.90
CA ASP A 255 8.74 -15.37 -15.69
C ASP A 255 8.10 -14.40 -16.70
N PHE A 256 8.49 -13.11 -16.68
CA PHE A 256 7.90 -12.03 -17.49
C PHE A 256 8.92 -11.32 -18.41
N LEU A 257 10.19 -11.73 -18.40
CA LEU A 257 11.28 -11.23 -19.25
C LEU A 257 11.68 -12.26 -20.29
#